data_AF-A0A366BYP2-F1
#
_entry.id   AF-A0A366BYP2-F1
#
_cell.length_a   1.000
_cell.length_b   1.000
_cell.length_c   1.000
_cell.angle_alpha   90.00
_cell.angle_beta   90.00
_cell.angle_gamma   90.00
#
_symmetry.space_group_name_H-M   'P 1'
#
loop_
_entity.id
_entity.type
_entity.pdbx_description
1 polymer ?
#
loop_
_entity_poly.entity_id
_entity_poly.type
_entity_poly.pdbx_seq_one_letter_code
_entity_poly.pdbx_strand_id
1 'polypeptide(L)'
;MFEKSVFDRELRTLDALAPQGYNIGLHIRFTSPLLAFQTYAPEWLARYTEHGYLLRDPSVAWGFSTTGATRWSNDNIPDPFGIFVDAARFGLKYGVTISWGPITSRTIASVARADREFEDSEIAQIEALVRRLHDMTEPPQELTKAQIDALKCIADGDRHAAAACKLGISESALKARLSSARQRLMARTTAEAIQRAKDYRLL
;
A
#
# COMPACT_ATOMS: atom_id res chain seq x y z
N MET A 1 14.59 -3.04 -8.91
CA MET A 1 14.08 -4.42 -8.83
C MET A 1 13.67 -4.65 -7.38
N PHE A 2 12.47 -5.14 -7.11
CA PHE A 2 12.00 -5.33 -5.73
C PHE A 2 12.81 -6.43 -5.03
N GLU A 3 13.59 -6.05 -4.02
CA GLU A 3 14.37 -6.99 -3.21
C GLU A 3 13.66 -7.25 -1.88
N LYS A 4 13.04 -8.43 -1.78
CA LYS A 4 12.24 -8.81 -0.60
C LYS A 4 13.03 -8.76 0.70
N SER A 5 14.31 -9.16 0.70
CA SER A 5 15.17 -9.15 1.89
C SER A 5 15.40 -7.74 2.45
N VAL A 6 15.58 -6.75 1.56
CA VAL A 6 15.72 -5.34 1.92
C VAL A 6 14.39 -4.82 2.45
N PHE A 7 13.29 -5.16 1.79
CA PHE A 7 11.94 -4.75 2.19
C PHE A 7 11.60 -5.24 3.61
N ASP A 8 11.82 -6.53 3.87
CA ASP A 8 11.60 -7.13 5.19
C ASP A 8 12.49 -6.51 6.28
N ARG A 9 13.67 -5.99 5.91
CA ARG A 9 14.55 -5.27 6.85
C ARG A 9 14.03 -3.88 7.20
N GLU A 10 13.49 -3.14 6.22
CA GLU A 10 12.88 -1.84 6.50
C GLU A 10 11.65 -2.01 7.41
N LEU A 11 10.81 -3.03 7.18
CA LEU A 11 9.69 -3.33 8.08
C LEU A 11 10.14 -3.68 9.51
N ARG A 12 11.20 -4.48 9.67
CA ARG A 12 11.78 -4.76 11.00
C ARG A 12 12.33 -3.51 11.70
N THR A 13 12.82 -2.55 10.92
CA THR A 13 13.28 -1.26 11.48
C THR A 13 12.09 -0.45 11.97
N LEU A 14 10.97 -0.49 11.23
CA LEU A 14 9.73 0.14 11.64
C LEU A 14 9.14 -0.52 12.91
N ASP A 15 9.20 -1.84 13.05
CA ASP A 15 8.77 -2.55 14.27
C ASP A 15 9.50 -2.00 15.51
N ALA A 16 10.81 -1.74 15.42
CA ALA A 16 11.59 -1.21 16.53
C ALA A 16 11.21 0.23 16.93
N LEU A 17 10.74 1.03 15.95
CA LEU A 17 10.29 2.41 16.16
C LEU A 17 8.82 2.50 16.58
N ALA A 18 8.05 1.43 16.44
CA ALA A 18 6.63 1.38 16.74
C ALA A 18 6.32 0.30 17.79
N PRO A 19 6.62 0.52 19.08
CA PRO A 19 6.48 -0.49 20.13
C PRO A 19 5.08 -1.08 20.29
N GLN A 20 4.03 -0.35 19.90
CA GLN A 20 2.65 -0.83 19.93
C GLN A 20 2.15 -1.29 18.56
N GLY A 21 3.03 -1.31 17.56
CA GLY A 21 2.73 -1.69 16.19
C GLY A 21 2.39 -0.52 15.29
N TYR A 22 2.06 -0.86 14.05
CA TYR A 22 1.72 0.07 12.98
C TYR A 22 0.66 -0.52 12.06
N ASN A 23 0.07 0.37 11.26
CA ASN A 23 -0.63 0.04 10.03
C ASN A 23 0.08 0.79 8.87
N ILE A 24 0.33 0.12 7.76
CA ILE A 24 0.77 0.78 6.54
C ILE A 24 -0.01 0.24 5.34
N GLY A 25 -0.60 1.15 4.57
CA GLY A 25 -1.17 0.89 3.26
C GLY A 25 -0.29 1.54 2.19
N LEU A 26 0.43 0.73 1.42
CA LEU A 26 1.32 1.17 0.34
C LEU A 26 0.54 1.31 -0.98
N HIS A 27 0.77 2.39 -1.71
CA HIS A 27 0.15 2.69 -3.01
C HIS A 27 -1.37 2.43 -3.01
N ILE A 28 -2.09 3.10 -2.11
CA ILE A 28 -3.54 3.12 -2.09
C ILE A 28 -4.05 3.77 -3.37
N ARG A 29 -4.84 3.01 -4.11
CA ARG A 29 -5.49 3.42 -5.36
C ARG A 29 -6.97 3.18 -5.20
N PHE A 30 -7.78 4.19 -5.52
CA PHE A 30 -9.21 4.21 -5.25
C PHE A 30 -9.50 4.03 -3.75
N THR A 31 -9.67 2.80 -3.29
CA THR A 31 -10.04 2.44 -1.92
C THR A 31 -9.12 1.39 -1.30
N SER A 32 -8.18 0.82 -2.07
CA SER A 32 -7.43 -0.36 -1.64
C SER A 32 -5.92 -0.15 -1.76
N PRO A 33 -5.14 -0.50 -0.73
CA PRO A 33 -3.69 -0.54 -0.84
C PRO A 33 -3.22 -1.67 -1.74
N LEU A 34 -2.11 -1.44 -2.45
CA LEU A 34 -1.38 -2.47 -3.18
C LEU A 34 -0.80 -3.53 -2.23
N LEU A 35 -0.22 -3.05 -1.12
CA LEU A 35 0.27 -3.89 -0.03
C LEU A 35 -0.16 -3.26 1.29
N ALA A 36 -0.65 -4.08 2.21
CA ALA A 36 -1.01 -3.65 3.54
C ALA A 36 -0.26 -4.48 4.58
N PHE A 37 0.26 -3.83 5.61
CA PHE A 37 0.87 -4.48 6.77
C PHE A 37 0.30 -3.89 8.04
N GLN A 38 -0.01 -4.74 9.01
CA GLN A 38 -0.57 -4.32 10.28
C GLN A 38 -0.05 -5.20 11.41
N THR A 39 0.44 -4.56 12.46
CA THR A 39 1.05 -5.21 13.62
C THR A 39 0.43 -4.81 14.95
N TYR A 40 -0.62 -3.97 14.94
CA TYR A 40 -1.40 -3.67 16.14
C TYR A 40 -2.01 -4.94 16.76
N ALA A 41 -2.23 -4.88 18.08
CA ALA A 41 -2.82 -5.97 18.85
C ALA A 41 -4.19 -6.39 18.29
N PRO A 42 -4.51 -7.71 18.21
CA PRO A 42 -5.75 -8.21 17.62
C PRO A 42 -7.03 -7.59 18.22
N GLU A 43 -7.01 -7.26 19.51
CA GLU A 43 -8.14 -6.65 20.22
C GLU A 43 -8.49 -5.28 19.64
N TRP A 44 -7.48 -4.47 19.34
CA TRP A 44 -7.69 -3.18 18.67
C TRP A 44 -8.20 -3.38 17.24
N LEU A 45 -7.66 -4.37 16.51
CA LEU A 45 -8.08 -4.62 15.13
C LEU A 45 -9.55 -5.06 15.04
N ALA A 46 -9.99 -5.90 15.98
CA ALA A 46 -11.38 -6.31 16.10
C ALA A 46 -12.28 -5.11 16.39
N ARG A 47 -11.91 -4.29 17.39
CA ARG A 47 -12.62 -3.06 17.75
C ARG A 47 -12.75 -2.11 16.56
N TYR A 48 -11.64 -1.87 15.87
CA TYR A 48 -11.55 -0.98 14.72
C TYR A 48 -12.45 -1.44 13.56
N THR A 49 -12.48 -2.74 13.30
CA THR A 49 -13.28 -3.34 12.23
C THR A 49 -14.77 -3.33 12.57
N GLU A 50 -15.16 -3.76 13.77
CA GLU A 50 -16.55 -3.80 14.24
C GLU A 50 -17.20 -2.41 14.18
N HIS A 51 -16.43 -1.37 14.50
CA HIS A 51 -16.89 0.01 14.51
C HIS A 51 -16.75 0.69 13.15
N GLY A 52 -16.26 0.01 12.12
CA GLY A 52 -16.06 0.58 10.78
C GLY A 52 -15.17 1.83 10.81
N TYR A 53 -14.16 1.87 11.67
CA TYR A 53 -13.38 3.10 11.90
C TYR A 53 -12.65 3.58 10.65
N LEU A 54 -12.27 2.70 9.72
CA LEU A 54 -11.60 3.07 8.47
C LEU A 54 -12.27 4.24 7.72
N LEU A 55 -13.61 4.26 7.66
CA LEU A 55 -14.36 5.28 6.91
C LEU A 55 -14.40 6.65 7.60
N ARG A 56 -14.00 6.71 8.86
CA ARG A 56 -14.13 7.87 9.74
C ARG A 56 -12.85 8.19 10.52
N ASP A 57 -11.76 7.50 10.21
CA ASP A 57 -10.47 7.62 10.88
C ASP A 57 -9.81 8.97 10.51
N PRO A 58 -9.58 9.86 11.50
CA PRO A 58 -8.95 11.16 11.24
C PRO A 58 -7.56 11.06 10.64
N SER A 59 -6.77 10.04 11.01
CA SER A 59 -5.44 9.80 10.46
C SER A 59 -5.49 9.40 9.00
N VAL A 60 -6.47 8.58 8.61
CA VAL A 60 -6.69 8.20 7.22
C VAL A 60 -7.16 9.41 6.40
N ALA A 61 -8.13 10.17 6.92
CA ALA A 61 -8.63 11.38 6.27
C ALA A 61 -7.53 12.42 6.06
N TRP A 62 -6.70 12.67 7.08
CA TRP A 62 -5.54 13.54 6.96
C TRP A 62 -4.53 13.02 5.93
N GLY A 63 -4.26 11.71 5.94
CA GLY A 63 -3.31 11.07 5.02
C GLY A 63 -3.71 11.18 3.55
N PHE A 64 -5.01 11.22 3.23
CA PHE A 64 -5.47 11.52 1.87
C PHE A 64 -5.46 13.03 1.53
N SER A 65 -5.50 13.90 2.53
CA SER A 65 -5.62 15.36 2.33
C SER A 65 -4.27 16.06 2.22
N THR A 66 -3.19 15.45 2.71
CA THR A 66 -1.86 16.08 2.82
C THR A 66 -0.75 15.06 2.67
N THR A 67 0.47 15.54 2.37
CA THR A 67 1.72 14.76 2.36
C THR A 67 2.62 15.25 3.49
N GLY A 68 3.33 14.35 4.18
CA GLY A 68 4.23 14.66 5.29
C GLY A 68 3.95 13.79 6.51
N ALA A 69 4.19 14.34 7.70
CA ALA A 69 3.97 13.67 8.98
C ALA A 69 3.09 14.50 9.93
N THR A 70 2.27 13.83 10.74
CA THR A 70 1.52 14.46 11.83
C THR A 70 1.44 13.55 13.05
N ARG A 71 1.46 14.12 14.24
CA ARG A 71 1.09 13.42 15.48
C ARG A 71 -0.44 13.33 15.57
N TRP A 72 -0.94 12.32 16.28
CA TRP A 72 -2.37 12.20 16.60
C TRP A 72 -2.84 13.28 17.57
N SER A 73 -1.92 13.86 18.36
CA SER A 73 -2.16 15.00 19.24
C SER A 73 -2.20 16.36 18.53
N ASN A 74 -2.15 16.39 17.19
CA ASN A 74 -2.29 17.64 16.45
C ASN A 74 -3.74 18.14 16.53
N ASP A 75 -3.95 19.27 17.21
CA ASP A 75 -5.27 19.88 17.40
C ASP A 75 -6.00 20.24 16.09
N ASN A 76 -5.29 20.34 14.97
CA ASN A 76 -5.89 20.59 13.65
C ASN A 76 -6.48 19.32 13.01
N ILE A 77 -6.35 18.15 13.64
CA ILE A 77 -6.91 16.88 13.18
C ILE A 77 -8.11 16.56 14.08
N PRO A 78 -9.33 16.92 13.67
CA PRO A 78 -10.50 16.69 14.50
C PRO A 78 -10.77 15.18 14.60
N ASP A 79 -11.02 14.70 15.82
CA ASP A 79 -11.45 13.34 16.12
C ASP A 79 -12.90 13.30 16.62
N PRO A 80 -13.89 13.61 15.75
CA PRO A 80 -15.30 13.72 16.16
C PRO A 80 -15.90 12.39 16.62
N PHE A 81 -15.26 11.26 16.29
CA PHE A 81 -15.72 9.93 16.66
C PHE A 81 -14.94 9.31 17.82
N GLY A 82 -13.98 10.05 18.40
CA GLY A 82 -13.21 9.61 19.57
C GLY A 82 -12.33 8.39 19.30
N ILE A 83 -11.86 8.21 18.06
CA ILE A 83 -11.08 7.05 17.63
C ILE A 83 -9.70 7.04 18.30
N PHE A 84 -9.04 8.19 18.43
CA PHE A 84 -7.76 8.28 19.16
C PHE A 84 -7.95 8.05 20.66
N VAL A 85 -9.07 8.52 21.22
CA VAL A 85 -9.44 8.26 22.61
C VAL A 85 -9.71 6.78 22.85
N ASP A 86 -10.38 6.09 21.93
CA ASP A 86 -10.62 4.66 22.01
C ASP A 86 -9.31 3.88 21.84
N ALA A 87 -8.49 4.23 20.85
CA ALA A 87 -7.17 3.65 20.59
C ALA A 87 -6.26 3.71 21.83
N ALA A 88 -6.26 4.83 22.55
CA ALA A 88 -5.49 5.01 23.78
C ALA A 88 -5.86 3.99 24.88
N ARG A 89 -7.11 3.50 24.93
CA ARG A 89 -7.55 2.45 25.87
C ARG A 89 -6.94 1.09 25.56
N PHE A 90 -6.48 0.88 24.33
CA PHE A 90 -5.77 -0.31 23.87
C PHE A 90 -4.24 -0.12 23.87
N GLY A 91 -3.73 0.93 24.52
CA GLY A 91 -2.28 1.20 24.59
C GLY A 91 -1.73 1.99 23.39
N LEU A 92 -2.56 2.31 22.39
CA LEU A 92 -2.20 3.12 21.23
C LEU A 92 -2.40 4.61 21.57
N LYS A 93 -1.65 5.10 22.56
CA LYS A 93 -1.88 6.43 23.14
C LYS A 93 -1.24 7.55 22.31
N TYR A 94 -0.01 7.34 21.90
CA TYR A 94 0.76 8.32 21.13
C TYR A 94 1.03 7.73 19.76
N GLY A 95 0.62 8.43 18.71
CA GLY A 95 0.80 7.94 17.36
C GLY A 95 1.19 9.03 16.39
N VAL A 96 1.78 8.59 15.29
CA VAL A 96 2.20 9.44 14.18
C VAL A 96 1.69 8.82 12.90
N THR A 97 1.11 9.66 12.05
CA THR A 97 0.69 9.29 10.70
C THR A 97 1.58 9.98 9.67
N ILE A 98 2.09 9.18 8.76
CA ILE A 98 2.89 9.58 7.61
C ILE A 98 2.05 9.39 6.35
N SER A 99 2.11 10.36 5.46
CA SER A 99 1.52 10.31 4.14
C SER A 99 2.55 10.63 3.08
N TRP A 100 2.67 9.78 2.06
CA TRP A 100 3.64 9.93 0.98
C TRP A 100 3.09 9.52 -0.39
N GLY A 101 3.66 10.10 -1.46
CA GLY A 101 3.32 9.79 -2.85
C GLY A 101 2.18 10.65 -3.42
N PRO A 102 1.85 10.49 -4.70
CA PRO A 102 0.73 11.20 -5.32
C PRO A 102 -0.61 10.66 -4.80
N ILE A 103 -1.67 11.48 -4.86
CA ILE A 103 -3.02 11.09 -4.42
C ILE A 103 -3.57 9.86 -5.17
N THR A 104 -3.15 9.67 -6.42
CA THR A 104 -3.52 8.53 -7.27
C THR A 104 -2.85 7.22 -6.86
N SER A 105 -1.86 7.26 -5.97
CA SER A 105 -1.09 6.11 -5.50
C SER A 105 -0.53 6.38 -4.10
N ARG A 106 -1.40 6.75 -3.17
CA ARG A 106 -1.05 7.29 -1.86
C ARG A 106 -0.55 6.21 -0.91
N THR A 107 0.60 6.39 -0.26
CA THR A 107 0.98 5.59 0.92
C THR A 107 0.56 6.31 2.19
N ILE A 108 -0.12 5.59 3.10
CA ILE A 108 -0.43 6.06 4.45
C ILE A 108 0.13 5.04 5.44
N ALA A 109 0.90 5.51 6.42
CA ALA A 109 1.40 4.70 7.51
C ALA A 109 1.08 5.36 8.84
N SER A 110 0.58 4.61 9.80
CA SER A 110 0.34 5.06 11.17
C SER A 110 1.11 4.16 12.12
N VAL A 111 1.91 4.74 13.01
CA VAL A 111 2.67 4.03 14.04
C VAL A 111 2.17 4.46 15.42
N ALA A 112 2.29 3.58 16.41
CA ALA A 112 1.88 3.89 17.78
C ALA A 112 2.87 3.43 18.85
N ARG A 113 2.81 4.12 19.98
CA ARG A 113 3.49 3.81 21.24
C ARG A 113 2.63 4.19 22.44
N ALA A 114 2.96 3.64 23.62
CA ALA A 114 2.13 3.79 24.82
C ALA A 114 2.68 4.82 25.84
N ASP A 115 3.99 5.06 25.82
CA ASP A 115 4.76 5.66 26.90
C ASP A 115 4.91 7.19 26.78
N ARG A 116 5.25 7.69 25.59
CA ARG A 116 5.44 9.13 25.33
C ARG A 116 5.13 9.53 23.88
N GLU A 117 5.07 10.83 23.64
CA GLU A 117 5.03 11.38 22.28
C GLU A 117 6.29 11.02 21.48
N PHE A 118 6.14 10.91 20.16
CA PHE A 118 7.27 10.74 19.25
C PHE A 118 8.07 12.04 19.14
N GLU A 119 9.39 11.91 19.13
CA GLU A 119 10.32 13.03 18.91
C GLU A 119 10.42 13.34 17.41
N ASP A 120 10.72 14.59 17.04
CA ASP A 120 10.82 14.99 15.63
C ASP A 120 11.86 14.17 14.86
N SER A 121 12.95 13.78 15.52
CA SER A 121 13.98 12.89 14.97
C SER A 121 13.47 11.47 14.69
N GLU A 122 12.59 10.93 15.54
CA GLU A 122 11.95 9.63 15.32
C GLU A 122 10.97 9.72 14.15
N ILE A 123 10.17 10.80 14.10
CA ILE A 123 9.23 11.06 13.00
C ILE A 123 9.98 11.15 11.67
N ALA A 124 11.07 11.89 11.60
CA ALA A 124 11.88 11.99 10.39
C ALA A 124 12.44 10.63 9.93
N GLN A 125 12.83 9.76 10.88
CA GLN A 125 13.29 8.41 10.58
C GLN A 125 12.16 7.53 10.01
N ILE A 126 10.98 7.57 10.65
CA ILE A 126 9.79 6.84 10.21
C ILE A 126 9.35 7.33 8.83
N GLU A 127 9.33 8.64 8.60
CA GLU A 127 9.00 9.21 7.30
C GLU A 127 9.97 8.72 6.22
N ALA A 128 11.28 8.76 6.48
CA ALA A 128 12.27 8.25 5.55
C ALA A 128 12.11 6.76 5.25
N LEU A 129 11.73 5.94 6.25
CA LEU A 129 11.40 4.52 6.08
C LEU A 129 10.18 4.33 5.18
N VAL A 130 9.08 5.04 5.46
CA VAL A 130 7.83 4.95 4.68
C VAL A 130 8.05 5.37 3.23
N ARG A 131 8.86 6.40 3.00
CA ARG A 131 9.27 6.85 1.66
C ARG A 131 10.04 5.76 0.92
N ARG A 132 11.04 5.14 1.56
CA ARG A 132 11.77 4.01 0.96
C ARG A 132 10.85 2.83 0.67
N LEU A 133 9.95 2.48 1.58
CA LEU A 133 8.97 1.42 1.37
C LEU A 133 8.10 1.70 0.16
N HIS A 134 7.56 2.92 0.03
CA HIS A 134 6.82 3.38 -1.15
C HIS A 134 7.67 3.25 -2.42
N ASP A 135 8.86 3.83 -2.47
CA ASP A 135 9.68 3.81 -3.69
C ASP A 135 10.09 2.37 -4.10
N MET A 136 10.33 1.49 -3.12
CA MET A 136 10.64 0.08 -3.36
C MET A 136 9.45 -0.70 -3.90
N THR A 137 8.22 -0.35 -3.46
CA THR A 137 6.99 -1.03 -3.88
C THR A 137 6.27 -0.31 -5.01
N GLU A 138 6.81 0.79 -5.52
CA GLU A 138 6.25 1.51 -6.66
C GLU A 138 6.06 0.51 -7.78
N PRO A 139 4.80 0.25 -8.18
CA PRO A 139 4.55 -0.68 -9.25
C PRO A 139 5.23 -0.08 -10.49
N PRO A 140 6.11 -0.84 -11.17
CA PRO A 140 6.83 -0.32 -12.31
C PRO A 140 5.84 0.22 -13.34
N GLN A 141 6.21 1.37 -13.90
CA GLN A 141 5.46 2.21 -14.82
C GLN A 141 4.42 1.46 -15.65
N GLU A 142 3.24 2.08 -15.78
CA GLU A 142 2.06 1.63 -16.52
C GLU A 142 2.39 0.62 -17.63
N LEU A 143 1.65 -0.49 -17.65
CA LEU A 143 1.76 -1.45 -18.74
C LEU A 143 1.62 -0.70 -20.06
N THR A 144 2.53 -0.96 -21.00
CA THR A 144 2.37 -0.45 -22.36
C THR A 144 1.06 -0.98 -22.94
N LYS A 145 0.45 -0.24 -23.86
CA LYS A 145 -0.76 -0.69 -24.57
C LYS A 145 -0.60 -2.12 -25.12
N ALA A 146 0.57 -2.43 -25.68
CA ALA A 146 0.88 -3.77 -26.19
C ALA A 146 0.89 -4.88 -25.11
N GLN A 147 1.27 -4.56 -23.87
CA GLN A 147 1.21 -5.49 -22.74
C GLN A 147 -0.23 -5.64 -22.23
N ILE A 148 -0.99 -4.55 -22.18
CA ILE A 148 -2.41 -4.55 -21.82
C ILE A 148 -3.19 -5.41 -22.83
N ASP A 149 -3.03 -5.17 -24.12
CA ASP A 149 -3.71 -5.91 -25.19
C ASP A 149 -3.38 -7.42 -25.11
N ALA A 150 -2.13 -7.76 -24.82
CA ALA A 150 -1.73 -9.15 -24.59
C ALA A 150 -2.43 -9.78 -23.37
N LEU A 151 -2.52 -9.07 -22.24
CA LEU A 151 -3.25 -9.55 -21.07
C LEU A 151 -4.77 -9.65 -21.33
N LYS A 152 -5.35 -8.74 -22.11
CA LYS A 152 -6.77 -8.77 -22.52
C LYS A 152 -7.10 -10.03 -23.29
N CYS A 153 -6.33 -10.36 -24.33
CA CYS A 153 -6.56 -11.60 -25.09
C CYS A 153 -6.57 -12.84 -24.19
N ILE A 154 -5.62 -12.96 -23.25
CA ILE A 154 -5.59 -14.09 -22.33
C ILE A 154 -6.75 -14.05 -21.33
N ALA A 155 -7.13 -12.86 -20.85
CA ALA A 155 -8.28 -12.68 -19.97
C ALA A 155 -9.61 -13.04 -20.65
N ASP A 156 -9.72 -12.83 -21.96
CA ASP A 156 -10.87 -13.21 -22.81
C ASP A 156 -10.90 -14.71 -23.13
N GLY A 157 -9.87 -15.47 -22.73
CA GLY A 157 -9.79 -16.92 -22.93
C GLY A 157 -9.04 -17.35 -24.19
N ASP A 158 -8.41 -16.43 -24.93
CA ASP A 158 -7.64 -16.78 -26.12
C ASP A 158 -6.40 -17.63 -25.74
N ARG A 159 -6.18 -18.75 -26.46
CA ARG A 159 -4.91 -19.49 -26.38
C ARG A 159 -3.79 -18.65 -27.00
N HIS A 160 -2.54 -18.89 -26.59
CA HIS A 160 -1.38 -18.11 -27.06
C HIS A 160 -1.29 -17.96 -28.60
N ALA A 161 -1.53 -19.02 -29.36
CA ALA A 161 -1.52 -18.95 -30.83
C ALA A 161 -2.61 -18.01 -31.39
N ALA A 162 -3.83 -18.10 -30.86
CA ALA A 162 -4.96 -17.28 -31.27
C ALA A 162 -4.75 -15.80 -30.87
N ALA A 163 -4.28 -15.55 -29.64
CA ALA A 163 -3.95 -14.22 -29.16
C ALA A 163 -2.82 -13.58 -29.99
N ALA A 164 -1.77 -14.34 -30.34
CA ALA A 164 -0.67 -13.84 -31.17
C ALA A 164 -1.16 -13.46 -32.57
N CYS A 165 -2.00 -14.30 -33.18
CA CYS A 165 -2.65 -14.03 -34.46
C CYS A 165 -3.51 -12.76 -34.40
N LYS A 166 -4.38 -12.64 -33.38
CA LYS A 166 -5.26 -11.48 -33.15
C LYS A 166 -4.51 -10.17 -32.98
N LEU A 167 -3.31 -10.22 -32.41
CA LEU A 167 -2.44 -9.05 -32.21
C LEU A 167 -1.45 -8.82 -33.36
N GLY A 168 -1.44 -9.68 -34.39
CA GLY A 168 -0.52 -9.57 -35.53
C GLY A 168 0.95 -9.74 -35.17
N ILE A 169 1.27 -10.60 -34.19
CA ILE A 169 2.64 -10.85 -33.71
C ILE A 169 2.96 -12.35 -33.67
N SER A 170 4.24 -12.69 -33.49
CA SER A 170 4.64 -14.09 -33.24
C SER A 170 4.23 -14.55 -31.84
N GLU A 171 4.04 -15.86 -31.65
CA GLU A 171 3.81 -16.44 -30.32
C GLU A 171 4.95 -16.17 -29.34
N SER A 172 6.20 -16.12 -29.83
CA SER A 172 7.36 -15.76 -29.01
C SER A 172 7.29 -14.31 -28.52
N ALA A 173 6.85 -13.38 -29.37
CA ALA A 173 6.64 -11.98 -29.01
C ALA A 173 5.49 -11.84 -27.99
N LEU A 174 4.40 -12.60 -28.13
CA LEU A 174 3.33 -12.62 -27.14
C LEU A 174 3.84 -13.11 -25.78
N LYS A 175 4.57 -14.23 -25.74
CA LYS A 175 5.16 -14.76 -24.49
C LYS A 175 6.10 -13.76 -23.84
N ALA A 176 6.91 -13.05 -24.62
CA ALA A 176 7.77 -11.99 -24.11
C ALA A 176 6.98 -10.82 -23.50
N ARG A 177 5.89 -10.38 -24.15
CA ARG A 177 4.99 -9.33 -23.61
C ARG A 177 4.32 -9.77 -22.31
N LEU A 178 3.80 -11.00 -22.23
CA LEU A 178 3.19 -11.55 -21.02
C LEU A 178 4.20 -11.70 -19.87
N SER A 179 5.42 -12.15 -20.17
CA SER A 179 6.51 -12.24 -19.19
C SER A 179 6.89 -10.86 -18.64
N SER A 180 7.06 -9.89 -19.53
CA SER A 180 7.35 -8.50 -19.15
C SER A 180 6.21 -7.88 -18.33
N ALA A 181 4.95 -8.10 -18.72
CA ALA A 181 3.78 -7.65 -17.98
C ALA A 181 3.69 -8.26 -16.58
N ARG A 182 3.98 -9.57 -16.44
CA ARG A 182 4.07 -10.25 -15.14
C ARG A 182 5.14 -9.64 -14.24
N GLN A 183 6.35 -9.43 -14.77
CA GLN A 183 7.44 -8.81 -14.01
C GLN A 183 7.05 -7.40 -13.55
N ARG A 184 6.37 -6.62 -14.41
CA ARG A 184 5.89 -5.29 -14.05
C ARG A 184 4.80 -5.33 -12.98
N LEU A 185 3.85 -6.24 -13.07
CA LEU A 185 2.81 -6.37 -12.05
C LEU A 185 3.26 -7.12 -10.79
N MET A 186 4.55 -7.48 -10.71
CA MET A 186 5.13 -8.34 -9.67
C MET A 186 4.38 -9.66 -9.46
N ALA A 187 3.83 -10.22 -10.54
CA ALA A 187 3.01 -11.43 -10.54
C ALA A 187 3.84 -12.66 -10.92
N ARG A 188 3.63 -13.78 -10.22
CA ARG A 188 4.29 -15.05 -10.49
C ARG A 188 3.70 -15.76 -11.70
N THR A 189 2.40 -15.61 -11.91
CA THR A 189 1.66 -16.24 -13.01
C THR A 189 0.93 -15.20 -13.87
N THR A 190 0.55 -15.58 -15.10
CA THR A 190 -0.24 -14.71 -15.98
C THR A 190 -1.65 -14.47 -15.42
N ALA A 191 -2.23 -15.45 -14.71
CA ALA A 191 -3.53 -15.30 -14.06
C ALA A 191 -3.47 -14.24 -12.93
N GLU A 192 -2.44 -14.30 -12.08
CA GLU A 192 -2.20 -13.28 -11.06
C GLU A 192 -1.93 -11.90 -11.68
N ALA A 193 -1.21 -11.84 -12.79
CA ALA A 193 -1.00 -10.59 -13.54
C ALA A 193 -2.33 -10.02 -14.04
N ILE A 194 -3.22 -10.84 -14.61
CA ILE A 194 -4.55 -10.40 -15.05
C ILE A 194 -5.37 -9.88 -13.86
N GLN A 195 -5.37 -10.58 -12.73
CA GLN A 195 -6.12 -10.15 -11.54
C GLN A 195 -5.63 -8.78 -11.06
N ARG A 196 -4.31 -8.63 -10.86
CA ARG A 196 -3.73 -7.34 -10.46
C ARG A 196 -3.98 -6.24 -11.46
N ALA A 197 -3.92 -6.53 -12.76
CA ALA A 197 -4.23 -5.56 -13.80
C ALA A 197 -5.71 -5.12 -13.77
N LYS A 198 -6.66 -6.02 -13.45
CA LYS A 198 -8.07 -5.67 -13.20
C LYS A 198 -8.23 -4.82 -11.95
N ASP A 199 -7.56 -5.20 -10.85
CA ASP A 199 -7.60 -4.46 -9.59
C ASP A 199 -7.07 -3.03 -9.75
N TYR A 200 -6.07 -2.84 -10.62
CA TYR A 200 -5.53 -1.53 -11.00
C TYR A 200 -6.31 -0.81 -12.11
N ARG A 201 -7.43 -1.39 -12.60
CA ARG A 201 -8.23 -0.90 -13.73
C ARG A 201 -7.43 -0.64 -15.02
N LEU A 202 -6.41 -1.46 -15.27
CA LEU A 202 -5.63 -1.45 -16.51
C LEU A 202 -6.28 -2.30 -17.61
N LEU A 203 -7.23 -3.18 -17.26
CA LEU A 203 -7.98 -4.05 -18.17
C LEU A 203 -9.45 -3.62 -18.27
#